data_AF-A0A7S1H9M3-F1
#
_entry.id   AF-A0A7S1H9M3-F1
#
_cell.length_a   1.000
_cell.length_b   1.000
_cell.length_c   1.000
_cell.angle_alpha   90.00
_cell.angle_beta   90.00
_cell.angle_gamma   90.00
#
_symmetry.space_group_name_H-M   'P 1'
#
loop_
_entity.id
_entity.type
_entity.pdbx_description
1 polymer ?
#
loop_
_entity_poly.entity_id
_entity_poly.type
_entity_poly.pdbx_seq_one_letter_code
_entity_poly.pdbx_strand_id
1 'polypeptide(L)'
;LPWISVGLSLLSSFPSSLDSGGLEMPRPPRSADWPASEYESLHDSPPHRRVVFFGDSDVSHWDTSRAFPKALNCGIGGTTMSQVRSFTPRMLEKYRPKVVILVAGENDLAEGTPPSTVFENFRHICDLVTAAAGGGG
;
A
#
# COMPACT_ATOMS: atom_id res chain seq x y z
N LEU A 1 -15.47 -14.30 17.42
CA LEU A 1 -14.32 -14.07 16.51
C LEU A 1 -14.63 -12.80 15.73
N PRO A 2 -13.85 -11.70 15.85
CA PRO A 2 -14.15 -10.49 15.11
C PRO A 2 -13.67 -10.66 13.66
N TRP A 3 -14.64 -10.49 12.78
CA TRP A 3 -14.64 -10.25 11.34
C TRP A 3 -13.32 -9.73 10.75
N ILE A 4 -12.80 -10.43 9.72
CA ILE A 4 -11.85 -9.91 8.75
C ILE A 4 -12.67 -9.47 7.54
N SER A 5 -12.66 -8.18 7.22
CA SER A 5 -13.19 -7.66 5.94
C SER A 5 -12.03 -7.56 4.96
N VAL A 6 -12.09 -8.32 3.86
CA VAL A 6 -11.24 -8.12 2.68
C VAL A 6 -12.06 -7.33 1.68
N GLY A 7 -11.73 -6.07 1.45
CA GLY A 7 -12.34 -5.25 0.41
C GLY A 7 -11.62 -5.48 -0.91
N LEU A 8 -12.29 -6.12 -1.87
CA LEU A 8 -11.89 -6.18 -3.28
C LEU A 8 -12.73 -5.14 -4.03
N SER A 9 -12.17 -3.99 -4.36
CA SER A 9 -12.81 -3.02 -5.25
C SER A 9 -12.41 -3.31 -6.69
N LEU A 10 -13.39 -3.62 -7.54
CA LEU A 10 -13.23 -3.65 -8.98
C LEU A 10 -13.65 -2.29 -9.53
N LEU A 11 -12.70 -1.41 -9.81
CA LEU A 11 -12.94 -0.26 -10.68
C LEU A 11 -12.54 -0.66 -12.10
N SER A 12 -13.50 -1.30 -12.79
CA SER A 12 -13.40 -1.57 -14.22
C SER A 12 -13.44 -0.27 -15.02
N SER A 13 -12.45 -0.15 -15.91
CA SER A 13 -12.42 0.67 -17.14
C SER A 13 -11.92 2.12 -17.00
N PHE A 14 -10.63 2.31 -17.32
CA PHE A 14 -10.16 3.56 -17.93
C PHE A 14 -10.51 3.55 -19.42
N PRO A 15 -11.31 4.50 -19.95
CA PRO A 15 -11.39 4.71 -21.38
C PRO A 15 -10.09 5.36 -21.87
N SER A 16 -9.38 4.68 -22.76
CA SER A 16 -8.16 5.16 -23.42
C SER A 16 -8.48 6.21 -24.47
N SER A 17 -9.05 7.36 -24.09
CA SER A 17 -9.10 8.59 -24.92
C SER A 17 -9.94 9.68 -24.23
N LEU A 18 -9.26 10.49 -23.43
CA LEU A 18 -9.66 11.88 -23.24
C LEU A 18 -8.43 12.74 -23.51
N ASP A 19 -8.45 13.38 -24.67
CA ASP A 19 -7.63 14.54 -24.99
C ASP A 19 -8.05 15.67 -24.04
N SER A 20 -7.24 15.91 -23.02
CA SER A 20 -7.33 17.08 -22.16
C SER A 20 -6.06 17.88 -22.34
N GLY A 21 -6.10 18.84 -23.26
CA GLY A 21 -5.03 19.79 -23.47
C GLY A 21 -4.55 20.40 -22.16
N GLY A 22 -3.24 20.38 -21.97
CA GLY A 22 -2.50 21.32 -21.13
C GLY A 22 -2.78 21.22 -19.63
N LEU A 23 -2.32 20.15 -19.00
CA LEU A 23 -1.62 20.11 -17.69
C LEU A 23 -1.10 18.67 -17.54
N GLU A 24 0.00 18.36 -18.21
CA GLU A 24 0.66 17.07 -18.04
C GLU A 24 1.35 17.06 -16.67
N MET A 25 0.61 16.64 -15.64
CA MET A 25 1.21 16.26 -14.37
C MET A 25 2.15 15.08 -14.68
N PRO A 26 3.45 15.16 -14.34
CA PRO A 26 4.36 14.07 -14.64
C PRO A 26 3.80 12.80 -14.02
N ARG A 27 3.59 11.78 -14.86
CA ARG A 27 3.16 10.45 -14.41
C ARG A 27 4.13 10.02 -13.29
N PRO A 28 3.65 9.63 -12.10
CA PRO A 28 4.54 9.13 -11.05
C PRO A 28 5.41 7.99 -11.62
N PRO A 29 6.69 7.91 -11.24
CA PRO A 29 7.58 6.88 -11.75
C PRO A 29 6.99 5.50 -11.50
N ARG A 30 7.25 4.55 -12.41
CA ARG A 30 6.86 3.15 -12.19
C ARG A 30 7.51 2.67 -10.89
N SER A 31 6.82 1.79 -10.19
CA SER A 31 7.21 1.25 -8.89
C SER A 31 8.61 0.58 -8.83
N ALA A 32 9.18 0.17 -9.98
CA ALA A 32 10.56 -0.31 -10.08
C ALA A 32 11.63 0.79 -9.94
N ASP A 33 11.26 2.04 -10.18
CA ASP A 33 12.16 3.20 -10.19
C ASP A 33 11.99 4.10 -8.95
N TRP A 34 11.11 3.73 -8.00
CA TRP A 34 10.80 4.58 -6.84
C TRP A 34 12.00 4.62 -5.87
N PRO A 35 12.67 5.77 -5.71
CA PRO A 35 13.83 5.85 -4.84
C PRO A 35 13.37 5.74 -3.39
N ALA A 36 14.11 4.95 -2.58
CA ALA A 36 13.83 4.77 -1.15
C ALA A 36 13.70 6.10 -0.38
N SER A 37 14.32 7.18 -0.88
CA SER A 37 14.22 8.53 -0.33
C SER A 37 12.82 9.16 -0.40
N GLU A 38 12.04 8.89 -1.46
CA GLU A 38 10.64 9.35 -1.54
C GLU A 38 9.74 8.53 -0.61
N TYR A 39 10.07 7.26 -0.38
CA TYR A 39 9.46 6.52 0.72
C TYR A 39 9.81 7.16 2.07
N GLU A 40 11.03 7.62 2.32
CA GLU A 40 11.37 8.21 3.62
C GLU A 40 10.64 9.53 3.90
N SER A 41 10.41 10.36 2.87
CA SER A 41 9.80 11.68 2.99
C SER A 41 8.29 11.68 3.28
N LEU A 42 7.55 10.65 2.86
CA LEU A 42 6.09 10.51 3.13
C LEU A 42 5.74 10.28 4.61
N HIS A 43 6.75 10.24 5.47
CA HIS A 43 6.82 9.21 6.49
C HIS A 43 7.54 9.66 7.77
N ASP A 44 7.94 10.93 7.85
CA ASP A 44 8.53 11.58 9.04
C ASP A 44 7.50 11.91 10.16
N SER A 45 6.44 11.10 10.28
CA SER A 45 5.39 11.30 11.27
C SER A 45 5.70 10.67 12.64
N PRO A 46 5.23 11.26 13.76
CA PRO A 46 5.62 10.87 15.11
C PRO A 46 5.22 9.43 15.50
N PRO A 47 5.92 8.80 16.47
CA PRO A 47 5.92 7.36 16.77
C PRO A 47 4.63 6.83 17.44
N HIS A 48 3.51 7.55 17.37
CA HIS A 48 2.26 7.18 18.03
C HIS A 48 1.11 6.85 17.07
N ARG A 49 1.38 6.78 15.75
CA ARG A 49 0.37 6.39 14.76
C ARG A 49 0.18 4.88 14.78
N ARG A 50 -0.97 4.45 15.29
CA ARG A 50 -1.29 3.03 15.52
C ARG A 50 -1.91 2.32 14.32
N VAL A 51 -2.36 3.07 13.33
CA VAL A 51 -3.00 2.54 12.12
C VAL A 51 -2.18 2.99 10.92
N VAL A 52 -1.77 2.05 10.09
CA VAL A 52 -1.09 2.31 8.82
C VAL A 52 -1.96 1.78 7.69
N PHE A 53 -2.37 2.66 6.77
CA PHE A 53 -2.91 2.26 5.47
C PHE A 53 -1.72 2.06 4.53
N PHE A 54 -1.64 0.92 3.88
CA PHE A 54 -0.48 0.51 3.10
C PHE A 54 -0.89 -0.17 1.81
N GLY A 55 -0.16 0.06 0.73
CA GLY A 55 -0.47 -0.55 -0.55
C GLY A 55 -0.27 0.38 -1.73
N ASP A 56 -1.17 0.29 -2.71
CA ASP A 56 -0.98 0.91 -4.02
C ASP A 56 -1.66 2.30 -4.15
N SER A 57 -2.02 2.67 -5.38
CA SER A 57 -2.68 3.92 -5.73
C SER A 57 -4.02 4.11 -5.03
N ASP A 58 -4.75 3.04 -4.75
CA ASP A 58 -6.01 3.15 -4.01
C ASP A 58 -5.76 3.82 -2.66
N VAL A 59 -4.75 3.32 -1.96
CA VAL A 59 -4.36 3.85 -0.66
C VAL A 59 -3.81 5.26 -0.78
N SER A 60 -2.90 5.53 -1.74
CA SER A 60 -2.26 6.86 -1.84
C SER A 60 -3.26 7.98 -2.10
N HIS A 61 -4.36 7.69 -2.80
CA HIS A 61 -5.39 8.69 -3.11
C HIS A 61 -6.44 8.88 -2.01
N TRP A 62 -6.50 8.01 -1.01
CA TRP A 62 -7.43 8.18 0.10
C TRP A 62 -6.99 9.31 1.04
N ASP A 63 -7.91 10.24 1.32
CA ASP A 63 -7.77 11.16 2.46
C ASP A 63 -8.09 10.41 3.77
N THR A 64 -7.17 9.54 4.16
CA THR A 64 -7.26 8.75 5.39
C THR A 64 -7.22 9.63 6.63
N SER A 65 -6.62 10.81 6.56
CA SER A 65 -6.52 11.74 7.69
C SER A 65 -7.88 12.30 8.11
N ARG A 66 -8.79 12.51 7.15
CA ARG A 66 -10.14 13.01 7.42
C ARG A 66 -11.00 12.00 8.16
N ALA A 67 -10.94 10.72 7.79
CA ALA A 67 -11.72 9.66 8.42
C ALA A 67 -11.01 9.04 9.64
N PHE A 68 -9.66 9.02 9.62
CA PHE A 68 -8.81 8.42 10.64
C PHE A 68 -7.65 9.38 10.98
N PRO A 69 -7.88 10.41 11.81
CA PRO A 69 -6.91 11.49 12.08
C PRO A 69 -5.55 11.06 12.64
N LYS A 70 -5.43 9.82 13.12
CA LYS A 70 -4.20 9.23 13.67
C LYS A 70 -3.61 8.11 12.81
N ALA A 71 -4.17 7.88 11.63
CA ALA A 71 -3.64 6.92 10.69
C ALA A 71 -2.50 7.53 9.87
N LEU A 72 -1.63 6.68 9.36
CA LEU A 72 -0.63 7.03 8.37
C LEU A 72 -1.07 6.48 7.02
N ASN A 73 -0.92 7.29 5.97
CA ASN A 73 -1.09 6.84 4.60
C ASN A 73 0.29 6.50 4.03
N CYS A 74 0.52 5.21 3.77
CA CYS A 74 1.74 4.67 3.19
C CYS A 74 1.48 4.09 1.79
N GLY A 75 0.46 4.58 1.07
CA GLY A 75 0.15 4.14 -0.28
C GLY A 75 1.17 4.65 -1.31
N ILE A 76 1.52 3.81 -2.28
CA ILE A 76 2.46 4.13 -3.36
C ILE A 76 1.84 3.68 -4.68
N GLY A 77 1.53 4.64 -5.55
CA GLY A 77 0.89 4.40 -6.84
C GLY A 77 1.61 3.35 -7.70
N GLY A 78 0.85 2.44 -8.31
CA GLY A 78 1.38 1.44 -9.24
C GLY A 78 2.23 0.33 -8.61
N THR A 79 2.18 0.16 -7.28
CA THR A 79 2.90 -0.93 -6.63
C THR A 79 2.18 -2.27 -6.76
N THR A 80 2.98 -3.32 -6.92
CA THR A 80 2.54 -4.73 -6.90
C THR A 80 2.68 -5.33 -5.50
N MET A 81 2.01 -6.44 -5.22
CA MET A 81 2.12 -7.18 -3.95
C MET A 81 3.56 -7.59 -3.64
N SER A 82 4.36 -7.92 -4.65
CA SER A 82 5.79 -8.24 -4.47
C SER A 82 6.59 -7.04 -3.94
N GLN A 83 6.28 -5.83 -4.43
CA GLN A 83 6.92 -4.59 -3.98
C GLN A 83 6.41 -4.16 -2.60
N VAL A 84 5.11 -4.22 -2.37
CA VAL A 84 4.53 -3.97 -1.05
C VAL A 84 5.18 -4.89 0.00
N ARG A 85 5.39 -6.16 -0.33
CA ARG A 85 6.13 -7.12 0.51
C ARG A 85 7.56 -6.68 0.79
N SER A 86 8.30 -6.17 -0.19
CA SER A 86 9.68 -5.74 0.00
C SER A 86 9.80 -4.50 0.92
N PHE A 87 8.79 -3.63 0.92
CA PHE A 87 8.72 -2.45 1.79
C PHE A 87 8.21 -2.77 3.22
N THR A 88 7.50 -3.89 3.40
CA THR A 88 6.84 -4.25 4.66
C THR A 88 7.78 -4.23 5.88
N PRO A 89 9.00 -4.82 5.86
CA PRO A 89 9.87 -4.83 7.03
C PRO A 89 10.25 -3.41 7.52
N ARG A 90 10.56 -2.50 6.57
CA ARG A 90 10.93 -1.11 6.89
C ARG A 90 9.75 -0.33 7.46
N MET A 91 8.54 -0.56 6.91
CA MET A 91 7.30 0.01 7.42
C MET A 91 7.04 -0.42 8.88
N LEU A 92 7.19 -1.71 9.17
CA LEU A 92 7.00 -2.27 10.51
C LEU A 92 8.01 -1.73 11.52
N GLU A 93 9.29 -1.66 11.14
CA GLU A 93 10.36 -1.14 12.00
C GLU A 93 10.15 0.33 12.35
N LYS A 94 9.83 1.16 11.34
CA LYS A 94 9.69 2.61 11.49
C LYS A 94 8.44 3.00 12.29
N TYR A 95 7.27 2.40 11.99
CA TYR A 95 6.01 2.84 12.60
C TYR A 95 5.51 1.98 13.74
N ARG A 96 5.96 0.73 13.84
CA ARG A 96 5.46 -0.25 14.82
C ARG A 96 3.93 -0.21 14.91
N PRO A 97 3.22 -0.38 13.78
CA PRO A 97 1.77 -0.22 13.74
C PRO A 97 1.08 -1.25 14.64
N LYS A 98 -0.08 -0.88 15.21
CA LYS A 98 -0.98 -1.85 15.85
C LYS A 98 -1.98 -2.45 14.87
N VAL A 99 -2.27 -1.73 13.80
CA VAL A 99 -3.21 -2.10 12.74
C VAL A 99 -2.59 -1.74 11.40
N VAL A 100 -2.59 -2.68 10.48
CA VAL A 100 -2.21 -2.47 9.08
C VAL A 100 -3.46 -2.71 8.22
N ILE A 101 -3.82 -1.74 7.41
CA ILE A 101 -4.87 -1.85 6.40
C ILE A 101 -4.15 -1.95 5.05
N LEU A 102 -4.13 -3.15 4.49
CA LEU A 102 -3.42 -3.45 3.25
C LEU A 102 -4.41 -3.48 2.08
N VAL A 103 -4.14 -2.69 1.03
CA VAL A 103 -4.88 -2.74 -0.25
C VAL A 103 -3.88 -2.70 -1.40
N ALA A 104 -3.71 -3.84 -2.06
CA ALA A 104 -2.82 -3.99 -3.22
C ALA A 104 -3.20 -5.24 -4.01
N GLY A 105 -2.63 -5.37 -5.21
CA GLY A 105 -2.72 -6.60 -6.02
C GLY A 105 -3.42 -6.42 -7.36
N GLU A 106 -4.12 -5.30 -7.58
CA GLU A 106 -4.74 -5.04 -8.88
C GLU A 106 -3.68 -4.88 -9.98
N ASN A 107 -2.56 -4.23 -9.66
CA ASN A 107 -1.45 -4.03 -10.58
C ASN A 107 -0.82 -5.37 -10.99
N ASP A 108 -0.64 -6.29 -10.04
CA ASP A 108 -0.13 -7.64 -10.32
C ASP A 108 -1.03 -8.36 -11.34
N LEU A 109 -2.35 -8.30 -11.13
CA LEU A 109 -3.33 -8.96 -11.99
C LEU A 109 -3.39 -8.31 -13.38
N ALA A 110 -3.32 -6.98 -13.44
CA ALA A 110 -3.27 -6.24 -14.70
C ALA A 110 -1.99 -6.55 -15.51
N GLU A 111 -0.88 -6.83 -14.82
CA GLU A 111 0.40 -7.26 -15.42
C GLU A 111 0.44 -8.76 -15.78
N GLY A 112 -0.62 -9.53 -15.48
CA GLY A 112 -0.72 -10.95 -15.79
C GLY A 112 -0.04 -11.88 -14.77
N THR A 113 0.27 -11.38 -13.57
CA THR A 113 0.78 -12.20 -12.47
C THR A 113 -0.29 -13.22 -12.06
N PRO A 114 0.06 -14.51 -11.89
CA PRO A 114 -0.90 -15.51 -11.46
C PRO A 114 -1.52 -15.17 -10.10
N PRO A 115 -2.86 -15.29 -9.91
CA PRO A 115 -3.51 -15.01 -8.64
C PRO A 115 -2.92 -15.78 -7.45
N SER A 116 -2.40 -17.00 -7.69
CA SER A 116 -1.68 -17.77 -6.67
C SER A 116 -0.44 -17.05 -6.16
N THR A 117 0.35 -16.44 -7.05
CA THR A 117 1.54 -15.67 -6.69
C THR A 117 1.19 -14.38 -5.95
N VAL A 118 0.11 -13.70 -6.37
CA VAL A 118 -0.42 -12.53 -5.63
C VAL A 118 -0.81 -12.91 -4.21
N PHE A 119 -1.52 -14.03 -4.05
CA PHE A 119 -1.94 -14.55 -2.76
C PHE A 119 -0.75 -15.00 -1.88
N GLU A 120 0.26 -15.64 -2.46
CA GLU A 120 1.49 -16.01 -1.74
C GLU A 120 2.23 -14.78 -1.20
N ASN A 121 2.34 -13.71 -1.98
CA ASN A 121 2.92 -12.45 -1.51
C ASN A 121 2.10 -11.83 -0.39
N PHE A 122 0.77 -11.80 -0.52
CA PHE A 122 -0.12 -11.37 0.56
C PHE A 122 0.11 -12.16 1.85
N ARG A 123 0.18 -13.50 1.75
CA ARG A 123 0.43 -14.37 2.91
C ARG A 123 1.75 -14.04 3.59
N HIS A 124 2.82 -13.84 2.82
CA HIS A 124 4.12 -13.44 3.38
C HIS A 124 4.06 -12.09 4.10
N ILE A 125 3.28 -11.12 3.60
CA ILE A 125 3.07 -9.85 4.30
C ILE A 125 2.36 -10.10 5.65
N CYS A 126 1.30 -10.91 5.66
CA CYS A 126 0.61 -11.27 6.90
C CYS A 126 1.54 -11.95 7.92
N ASP A 127 2.43 -12.84 7.46
CA ASP A 127 3.40 -13.52 8.32
C ASP A 127 4.38 -12.49 8.94
N LEU A 128 4.90 -11.55 8.15
CA LEU A 128 5.77 -10.47 8.64
C LEU A 128 5.08 -9.59 9.68
N VAL A 129 3.84 -9.17 9.41
CA VAL A 129 3.04 -8.32 10.31
C VAL A 129 2.75 -9.07 11.62
N THR A 130 2.40 -10.36 11.55
CA THR A 130 2.08 -11.17 12.73
C THR A 130 3.33 -11.43 13.57
N ALA A 131 4.47 -11.72 12.94
CA ALA A 131 5.74 -11.89 13.64
C ALA A 131 6.17 -10.62 14.38
N ALA A 132 6.02 -9.45 13.75
CA ALA A 132 6.33 -8.16 14.38
C ALA A 132 5.41 -7.86 15.58
N ALA A 133 4.15 -8.29 15.53
CA ALA A 133 3.20 -8.12 16.65
C ALA A 133 3.50 -9.05 17.85
N GLY A 134 4.06 -10.24 17.60
CA GLY A 134 4.36 -11.23 18.64
C GLY A 134 5.68 -11.03 19.40
N GLY A 135 6.60 -10.21 18.88
CA GLY A 135 7.93 -9.97 19.50
C GLY A 135 7.97 -8.95 20.65
N GLY A 136 6.82 -8.46 21.12
CA GLY A 136 6.71 -7.44 22.17
C GLY A 136 6.39 -7.99 23.56
N GLY A 137 7.10 -9.03 24.00
CA GLY A 137 7.00 -9.63 25.34
C GLY A 137 8.20 -9.29 26.22
#